data_AF-A0A4Q1ERE1-F1
#
_entry.id   AF-A0A4Q1ERE1-F1
#
_cell.length_a   1.000
_cell.length_b   1.000
_cell.length_c   1.000
_cell.angle_alpha   90.00
_cell.angle_beta   90.00
_cell.angle_gamma   90.00
#
_symmetry.space_group_name_H-M   'P 1'
#
loop_
_entity.id
_entity.type
_entity.pdbx_description
1 polymer ?
#
loop_
_entity_poly.entity_id
_entity_poly.type
_entity_poly.pdbx_seq_one_letter_code
_entity_poly.pdbx_strand_id
1 'polypeptide(L)'
;MKSISLFIFASFLLLFSGCKKENNEISPANASEKQQILDRVKRYTQSVNEGDVHPEIIDELWEHSPEVSNINIRGHQKGFEEIKKNFYAPIFEVLKDRNLRMITDEREPAVYIFDNTAVVEFYWKLNAKLKAGDKPVDMAGRETHVYRKEDGKWKLIHLHYSGMPVKGF
;
A
#
# COMPACT_ATOMS: atom_id res chain seq x y z
N MET A 1 -28.32 -40.91 -67.14
CA MET A 1 -28.44 -41.45 -65.77
C MET A 1 -27.02 -41.60 -65.22
N LYS A 2 -26.55 -40.99 -64.14
CA LYS A 2 -27.11 -40.15 -63.08
C LYS A 2 -26.06 -39.08 -62.69
N SER A 3 -26.52 -37.88 -62.38
CA SER A 3 -25.76 -36.77 -61.82
C SER A 3 -25.33 -37.08 -60.38
N ILE A 4 -24.10 -36.72 -59.99
CA ILE A 4 -23.61 -36.79 -58.60
C ILE A 4 -23.74 -35.38 -58.01
N SER A 5 -24.73 -35.19 -57.13
CA SER A 5 -24.89 -33.97 -56.33
C SER A 5 -23.96 -34.02 -55.11
N LEU A 6 -23.06 -33.03 -55.02
CA LEU A 6 -22.19 -32.78 -53.89
C LEU A 6 -22.97 -31.98 -52.83
N PHE A 7 -23.27 -32.59 -51.68
CA PHE A 7 -23.83 -31.89 -50.53
C PHE A 7 -22.69 -31.31 -49.67
N ILE A 8 -22.58 -29.98 -49.64
CA ILE A 8 -21.72 -29.26 -48.69
C ILE A 8 -22.54 -29.04 -47.42
N PHE A 9 -22.18 -29.75 -46.33
CA PHE A 9 -22.69 -29.45 -45.00
C PHE A 9 -21.87 -28.30 -44.41
N ALA A 10 -22.43 -27.10 -44.38
CA ALA A 10 -21.86 -25.97 -43.65
C ALA A 10 -22.20 -26.13 -42.16
N SER A 11 -21.25 -26.60 -41.36
CA SER A 11 -21.36 -26.55 -39.90
C SER A 11 -21.20 -25.11 -39.42
N PHE A 12 -22.31 -24.50 -39.00
CA PHE A 12 -22.30 -23.27 -38.22
C PHE A 12 -21.83 -23.59 -36.80
N LEU A 13 -20.57 -23.28 -36.49
CA LEU A 13 -20.05 -23.31 -35.12
C LEU A 13 -20.56 -22.05 -34.40
N LEU A 14 -21.62 -22.20 -33.59
CA LEU A 14 -22.05 -21.16 -32.65
C LEU A 14 -20.99 -21.02 -31.56
N LEU A 15 -20.16 -19.98 -31.65
CA LEU A 15 -19.30 -19.53 -30.57
C LEU A 15 -20.17 -18.97 -29.44
N PHE A 16 -20.52 -19.82 -28.48
CA PHE A 16 -20.98 -19.35 -27.18
C PHE A 16 -19.80 -18.66 -26.49
N SER A 17 -19.75 -17.33 -26.60
CA SER A 17 -18.91 -16.50 -25.75
C SER A 17 -19.47 -16.60 -24.32
N GLY A 18 -19.04 -17.64 -23.61
CA GLY A 18 -19.33 -17.78 -22.20
C GLY A 18 -18.71 -16.61 -21.46
N CYS A 19 -19.52 -15.66 -21.01
CA CYS A 19 -19.14 -14.79 -19.91
C CYS A 19 -18.80 -15.69 -18.73
N LYS A 20 -17.51 -15.96 -18.53
CA LYS A 20 -17.02 -16.50 -17.27
C LYS A 20 -17.41 -15.50 -16.20
N LYS A 21 -18.36 -15.87 -15.34
CA LYS A 21 -18.48 -15.25 -14.02
C LYS A 21 -17.12 -15.45 -13.35
N GLU A 22 -16.41 -14.35 -13.14
CA GLU A 22 -15.23 -14.31 -12.29
C GLU A 22 -15.68 -14.66 -10.88
N ASN A 23 -15.46 -15.91 -10.48
CA ASN A 23 -15.61 -16.28 -9.09
C ASN A 23 -14.49 -15.58 -8.33
N ASN A 24 -14.85 -14.67 -7.42
CA ASN A 24 -13.95 -13.96 -6.50
C ASN A 24 -13.33 -14.91 -5.45
N GLU A 25 -12.86 -16.09 -5.84
CA GLU A 25 -11.97 -16.87 -5.00
C GLU A 25 -10.56 -16.29 -5.11
N ILE A 26 -9.98 -15.94 -3.95
CA ILE A 26 -8.62 -15.39 -3.88
C ILE A 26 -7.65 -16.45 -4.39
N SER A 27 -7.03 -16.21 -5.54
CA SER A 27 -6.00 -17.11 -6.06
C SER A 27 -4.79 -17.16 -5.11
N PRO A 28 -4.06 -18.29 -5.02
CA PRO A 28 -2.84 -18.38 -4.21
C PRO A 28 -1.80 -17.32 -4.56
N ALA A 29 -1.73 -16.89 -5.82
CA ALA A 29 -0.88 -15.79 -6.27
C ALA A 29 -1.31 -14.46 -5.62
N ASN A 30 -2.60 -14.16 -5.60
CA ASN A 30 -3.16 -12.95 -4.97
C ASN A 30 -2.94 -12.94 -3.46
N ALA A 31 -3.03 -14.11 -2.80
CA ALA A 31 -2.70 -14.24 -1.38
C ALA A 31 -1.22 -13.93 -1.10
N SER A 32 -0.31 -14.39 -1.97
CA SER A 32 1.13 -14.12 -1.85
C SER A 32 1.47 -12.64 -2.07
N GLU A 33 0.80 -11.96 -2.99
CA GLU A 33 1.02 -10.53 -3.25
C GLU A 33 0.41 -9.66 -2.16
N LYS A 34 -0.78 -10.01 -1.66
CA LYS A 34 -1.36 -9.36 -0.48
C LYS A 34 -0.38 -9.38 0.69
N GLN A 35 0.24 -10.53 0.96
CA GLN A 35 1.22 -10.64 2.04
C GLN A 35 2.44 -9.73 1.81
N GLN A 36 2.96 -9.65 0.58
CA GLN A 36 4.05 -8.74 0.24
C GLN A 36 3.67 -7.28 0.53
N ILE A 37 2.46 -6.83 0.17
CA ILE A 37 1.99 -5.48 0.48
C ILE A 37 1.93 -5.23 2.00
N LEU A 38 1.42 -6.18 2.77
CA LEU A 38 1.42 -6.07 4.23
C LEU A 38 2.84 -6.02 4.82
N ASP A 39 3.78 -6.76 4.24
CA ASP A 39 5.18 -6.69 4.64
C ASP A 39 5.83 -5.35 4.26
N ARG A 40 5.40 -4.71 3.17
CA ARG A 40 5.78 -3.30 2.87
C ARG A 40 5.24 -2.33 3.91
N VAL A 41 4.02 -2.52 4.41
CA VAL A 41 3.47 -1.70 5.50
C VAL A 41 4.27 -1.91 6.79
N LYS A 42 4.63 -3.15 7.15
CA LYS A 42 5.52 -3.42 8.28
C LYS A 42 6.87 -2.73 8.11
N ARG A 43 7.47 -2.82 6.92
CA ARG A 43 8.73 -2.14 6.59
C ARG A 43 8.61 -0.62 6.72
N TYR A 44 7.49 -0.04 6.32
CA TYR A 44 7.18 1.37 6.57
C TYR A 44 7.15 1.70 8.06
N THR A 45 6.43 0.91 8.87
CA THR A 45 6.39 1.17 10.32
C THR A 45 7.78 1.11 10.95
N GLN A 46 8.62 0.18 10.50
CA GLN A 46 10.03 0.12 10.88
C GLN A 46 10.81 1.38 10.47
N SER A 47 10.56 1.92 9.27
CA SER A 47 11.21 3.16 8.80
C SER A 47 10.90 4.36 9.71
N VAL A 48 9.70 4.44 10.28
CA VAL A 48 9.34 5.49 11.25
C VAL A 48 9.97 5.22 12.62
N ASN A 49 10.10 3.95 13.00
CA ASN A 49 10.65 3.57 14.30
C ASN A 49 12.17 3.72 14.35
N GLU A 50 12.87 3.43 13.26
CA GLU A 50 14.32 3.21 13.25
C GLU A 50 15.08 3.95 12.14
N GLY A 51 14.39 4.70 11.27
CA GLY A 51 15.00 5.27 10.06
C GLY A 51 16.07 6.36 10.30
N ASP A 52 16.21 6.87 11.52
CA ASP A 52 17.35 7.71 11.93
C ASP A 52 18.62 6.91 12.21
N VAL A 53 18.49 5.64 12.60
CA VAL A 53 19.61 4.69 12.80
C VAL A 53 19.88 3.89 11.53
N HIS A 54 18.83 3.57 10.79
CA HIS A 54 18.82 2.72 9.60
C HIS A 54 18.17 3.47 8.41
N PRO A 55 18.82 4.52 7.86
CA PRO A 55 18.25 5.32 6.77
C PRO A 55 18.00 4.52 5.49
N GLU A 56 18.74 3.42 5.28
CA GLU A 56 18.56 2.51 4.14
C GLU A 56 17.17 1.89 4.08
N ILE A 57 16.44 1.83 5.21
CA ILE A 57 15.04 1.38 5.25
C ILE A 57 14.15 2.34 4.46
N ILE A 58 14.36 3.65 4.63
CA ILE A 58 13.59 4.70 3.95
C ILE A 58 13.93 4.69 2.45
N ASP A 59 15.21 4.62 2.12
CA ASP A 59 15.69 4.59 0.73
C ASP A 59 15.17 3.36 -0.02
N GLU A 60 15.14 2.19 0.63
CA GLU A 60 14.61 0.96 0.05
C GLU A 60 13.08 0.99 -0.09
N LEU A 61 12.38 1.68 0.81
CA LEU A 61 10.92 1.69 0.84
C LEU A 61 10.29 2.45 -0.33
N TRP A 62 10.77 3.66 -0.59
CA TRP A 62 10.18 4.61 -1.52
C TRP A 62 10.69 4.42 -2.96
N GLU A 63 9.86 4.84 -3.92
CA GLU A 63 10.31 5.13 -5.28
C GLU A 63 11.09 6.44 -5.29
N HIS A 64 12.23 6.48 -5.99
CA HIS A 64 13.11 7.66 -6.03
C HIS A 64 12.75 8.51 -7.25
N SER A 65 11.65 9.26 -7.13
CA SER A 65 11.05 10.05 -8.21
C SER A 65 10.52 11.39 -7.68
N PRO A 66 10.44 12.45 -8.51
CA PRO A 66 9.73 13.68 -8.12
C PRO A 66 8.21 13.47 -7.99
N GLU A 67 7.65 12.39 -8.53
CA GLU A 67 6.21 12.12 -8.56
C GLU A 67 5.68 11.51 -7.25
N VAL A 68 6.55 10.99 -6.38
CA VAL A 68 6.10 10.44 -5.11
C VAL A 68 5.56 11.53 -4.19
N SER A 69 4.63 11.18 -3.32
CA SER A 69 4.04 12.17 -2.42
C SER A 69 3.63 11.62 -1.07
N ASN A 70 3.59 12.53 -0.11
CA ASN A 70 3.12 12.26 1.24
C ASN A 70 2.16 13.38 1.65
N ILE A 71 0.90 13.02 1.97
CA ILE A 71 -0.06 13.94 2.57
C ILE A 71 -0.22 13.57 4.04
N ASN A 72 0.00 14.54 4.90
CA ASN A 72 -0.09 14.33 6.33
C ASN A 72 -0.64 15.57 7.05
N ILE A 73 -0.88 15.43 8.35
CA ILE A 73 -1.44 16.52 9.19
C ILE A 73 -0.58 17.79 9.24
N ARG A 74 0.69 17.73 8.81
CA ARG A 74 1.66 18.84 8.74
C ARG A 74 1.82 19.42 7.34
N GLY A 75 1.23 18.82 6.30
CA GLY A 75 1.28 19.35 4.93
C GLY A 75 1.31 18.28 3.85
N HIS A 76 1.77 18.68 2.66
CA HIS A 76 1.83 17.86 1.47
C HIS A 76 3.23 17.96 0.84
N GLN A 77 3.94 16.84 0.81
CA GLN A 77 5.34 16.77 0.38
C GLN A 77 5.39 16.12 -1.00
N LYS A 78 6.24 16.67 -1.88
CA LYS A 78 6.41 16.22 -3.27
C LYS A 78 7.85 15.81 -3.54
N GLY A 79 8.02 14.60 -4.05
CA GLY A 79 9.32 14.01 -4.31
C GLY A 79 10.00 13.45 -3.06
N PHE A 80 10.91 12.51 -3.29
CA PHE A 80 11.54 11.73 -2.22
C PHE A 80 12.37 12.59 -1.24
N GLU A 81 13.05 13.62 -1.73
CA GLU A 81 13.86 14.51 -0.87
C GLU A 81 13.01 15.34 0.09
N GLU A 82 11.86 15.87 -0.35
CA GLU A 82 10.95 16.58 0.55
C GLU A 82 10.33 15.64 1.58
N ILE A 83 10.06 14.39 1.22
CA ILE A 83 9.55 13.39 2.17
C ILE A 83 10.59 13.11 3.25
N LYS A 84 11.86 12.89 2.89
CA LYS A 84 12.92 12.74 3.90
C LYS A 84 13.03 13.96 4.82
N LYS A 85 13.08 15.15 4.22
CA LYS A 85 13.31 16.41 4.94
C LYS A 85 12.13 16.85 5.80
N ASN A 86 10.91 16.76 5.28
CA ASN A 86 9.72 17.40 5.87
C ASN A 86 8.77 16.40 6.55
N PHE A 87 8.87 15.10 6.22
CA PHE A 87 8.08 14.06 6.89
C PHE A 87 8.91 13.29 7.92
N TYR A 88 10.02 12.66 7.51
CA TYR A 88 10.83 11.82 8.39
C TYR A 88 11.69 12.60 9.39
N ALA A 89 12.52 13.54 8.92
CA ALA A 89 13.46 14.24 9.80
C ALA A 89 12.78 14.91 11.03
N PRO A 90 11.61 15.58 10.90
CA PRO A 90 10.95 16.17 12.06
C PRO A 90 10.40 15.13 13.05
N ILE A 91 10.02 13.93 12.58
CA ILE A 91 9.65 12.82 13.48
C ILE A 91 10.87 12.43 14.31
N PHE A 92 12.01 12.25 13.66
CA PHE A 92 13.24 11.83 14.32
C PHE A 92 13.82 12.90 15.24
N GLU A 93 13.66 14.18 14.90
CA GLU A 93 14.09 15.29 15.73
C GLU A 93 13.29 15.36 17.04
N VAL A 94 11.98 15.15 16.98
CA VAL A 94 11.07 15.40 18.11
C VAL A 94 10.80 14.16 18.96
N LEU A 95 10.76 12.97 18.36
CA LEU A 95 10.32 11.74 19.01
C LEU A 95 11.47 10.75 19.25
N LYS A 96 11.39 10.03 20.37
CA LYS A 96 12.20 8.84 20.73
C LYS A 96 11.29 7.70 21.20
N ASP A 97 11.87 6.52 21.41
CA ASP A 97 11.16 5.30 21.83
C ASP A 97 9.93 5.02 20.95
N ARG A 98 10.07 5.24 19.64
CA ARG A 98 8.96 5.21 18.68
C ARG A 98 8.52 3.77 18.40
N ASN A 99 7.24 3.52 18.53
CA ASN A 99 6.57 2.27 18.20
C ASN A 99 5.29 2.59 17.41
N LEU A 100 5.47 2.90 16.13
CA LEU A 100 4.42 2.87 15.13
C LEU A 100 4.14 1.42 14.76
N ARG A 101 2.88 1.04 14.74
CA ARG A 101 2.42 -0.27 14.30
C ARG A 101 1.09 -0.19 13.56
N MET A 102 0.90 -1.10 12.62
CA MET A 102 -0.41 -1.40 12.05
C MET A 102 -1.26 -2.13 13.09
N ILE A 103 -2.55 -1.78 13.17
CA ILE A 103 -3.56 -2.44 13.99
C ILE A 103 -4.17 -3.58 13.16
N THR A 104 -4.20 -4.79 13.71
CA THR A 104 -4.74 -5.99 13.05
C THR A 104 -5.67 -6.81 13.94
N ASP A 105 -5.71 -6.54 15.23
CA ASP A 105 -6.51 -7.21 16.26
C ASP A 105 -7.99 -6.80 16.21
N GLU A 106 -8.28 -5.55 15.85
CA GLU A 106 -9.65 -5.03 15.77
C GLU A 106 -10.20 -4.98 14.34
N ARG A 107 -9.30 -4.87 13.35
CA ARG A 107 -9.66 -4.68 11.94
C ARG A 107 -8.52 -5.13 11.03
N GLU A 108 -8.85 -5.97 10.07
CA GLU A 108 -7.93 -6.37 9.01
C GLU A 108 -7.64 -5.21 8.05
N PRO A 109 -6.39 -5.02 7.61
CA PRO A 109 -6.06 -4.09 6.53
C PRO A 109 -6.71 -4.52 5.21
N ALA A 110 -7.27 -3.55 4.48
CA ALA A 110 -7.81 -3.78 3.15
C ALA A 110 -6.69 -3.61 2.12
N VAL A 111 -6.55 -4.58 1.22
CA VAL A 111 -5.52 -4.57 0.17
C VAL A 111 -6.20 -4.79 -1.17
N TYR A 112 -5.94 -3.89 -2.11
CA TYR A 112 -6.44 -3.91 -3.47
C TYR A 112 -5.24 -3.95 -4.42
N ILE A 113 -5.24 -4.88 -5.37
CA ILE A 113 -4.15 -5.06 -6.33
C ILE A 113 -4.70 -4.87 -7.73
N PHE A 114 -4.04 -4.01 -8.49
CA PHE A 114 -4.35 -3.63 -9.87
C PHE A 114 -3.08 -3.78 -10.70
N ASP A 115 -2.86 -4.97 -11.27
CA ASP A 115 -1.65 -5.32 -12.02
C ASP A 115 -0.35 -4.99 -11.25
N ASN A 116 0.36 -3.93 -11.64
CA ASN A 116 1.60 -3.47 -11.03
C ASN A 116 1.39 -2.36 -9.99
N THR A 117 0.15 -2.11 -9.57
CA THR A 117 -0.20 -1.10 -8.57
C THR A 117 -0.96 -1.76 -7.43
N ALA A 118 -0.73 -1.32 -6.19
CA ALA A 118 -1.51 -1.77 -5.05
C ALA A 118 -1.91 -0.60 -4.16
N VAL A 119 -3.09 -0.69 -3.58
CA VAL A 119 -3.58 0.23 -2.56
C VAL A 119 -3.78 -0.57 -1.28
N VAL A 120 -3.29 -0.07 -0.15
CA VAL A 120 -3.58 -0.64 1.17
C VAL A 120 -4.10 0.43 2.09
N GLU A 121 -5.18 0.09 2.81
CA GLU A 121 -5.81 0.91 3.82
C GLU A 121 -5.69 0.20 5.16
N PHE A 122 -5.20 0.90 6.16
CA PHE A 122 -5.01 0.33 7.49
C PHE A 122 -5.18 1.37 8.59
N TYR A 123 -5.36 0.86 9.81
CA TYR A 123 -5.35 1.66 11.01
C TYR A 123 -3.99 1.52 11.67
N TRP A 124 -3.51 2.59 12.30
CA TRP A 124 -2.21 2.60 12.96
C TRP A 124 -2.32 3.12 14.38
N LYS A 125 -1.37 2.69 15.21
CA LYS A 125 -1.12 3.24 16.54
C LYS A 125 0.35 3.61 16.67
N LEU A 126 0.62 4.79 17.20
CA LEU A 126 1.95 5.28 17.56
C LEU A 126 2.02 5.47 19.07
N ASN A 127 2.94 4.74 19.70
CA ASN A 127 3.39 5.04 21.05
C ASN A 127 4.83 5.54 20.97
N ALA A 128 5.12 6.70 21.56
CA ALA A 128 6.45 7.30 21.56
C ALA A 128 6.63 8.20 22.78
N LYS A 129 7.79 8.84 22.89
CA LYS A 129 8.03 9.95 23.83
C LYS A 129 8.57 11.17 23.10
N LEU A 130 8.21 12.35 23.56
CA LEU A 130 8.93 13.57 23.20
C LEU A 130 10.37 13.47 23.73
N LYS A 131 11.35 13.78 22.89
CA LYS A 131 12.74 13.92 23.35
C LYS A 131 12.85 14.99 24.43
N ALA A 132 12.13 16.09 24.27
CA ALA A 132 12.01 17.14 25.26
C ALA A 132 11.10 16.70 26.42
N GLY A 133 11.70 16.43 27.58
CA GLY A 133 10.98 16.21 28.83
C GLY A 133 10.23 14.88 28.93
N ASP A 134 10.53 13.91 28.07
CA ASP A 134 10.08 12.51 28.20
C ASP A 134 8.55 12.30 28.22
N LYS A 135 7.78 13.29 27.76
CA LYS A 135 6.32 13.20 27.77
C LYS A 135 5.84 12.11 26.81
N PRO A 136 4.92 11.23 27.23
CA PRO A 136 4.38 10.20 26.35
C PRO A 136 3.55 10.80 25.21
N VAL A 137 3.64 10.17 24.05
CA VAL A 137 2.83 10.44 22.86
C VAL A 137 2.08 9.15 22.53
N ASP A 138 0.74 9.20 22.56
CA ASP A 138 -0.14 8.13 22.08
C ASP A 138 -1.07 8.71 21.03
N MET A 139 -0.95 8.21 19.80
CA MET A 139 -1.73 8.65 18.66
C MET A 139 -2.26 7.42 17.91
N ALA A 140 -3.44 7.57 17.31
CA ALA A 140 -4.00 6.57 16.42
C ALA A 140 -4.65 7.25 15.21
N GLY A 141 -4.75 6.50 14.12
CA GLY A 141 -5.31 7.04 12.90
C GLY A 141 -5.51 6.01 11.81
N ARG A 142 -5.68 6.53 10.60
CA ARG A 142 -5.92 5.77 9.38
C ARG A 142 -4.92 6.22 8.34
N GLU A 143 -4.51 5.28 7.50
CA GLU A 143 -3.49 5.53 6.49
C GLU A 143 -3.76 4.71 5.25
N THR A 144 -3.49 5.34 4.11
CA THR A 144 -3.59 4.74 2.78
C THR A 144 -2.22 4.83 2.12
N HIS A 145 -1.70 3.69 1.68
CA HIS A 145 -0.50 3.64 0.85
C HIS A 145 -0.87 3.23 -0.56
N VAL A 146 -0.16 3.79 -1.53
CA VAL A 146 -0.14 3.32 -2.91
C VAL A 146 1.27 2.84 -3.23
N TYR A 147 1.36 1.61 -3.70
CA TYR A 147 2.60 0.98 -4.14
C TYR A 147 2.59 0.77 -5.64
N ARG A 148 3.76 0.89 -6.26
CA ARG A 148 4.03 0.46 -7.64
C ARG A 148 5.05 -0.66 -7.64
N LYS A 149 4.84 -1.68 -8.49
CA LYS A 149 5.76 -2.78 -8.71
C LYS A 149 6.67 -2.45 -9.88
N GLU A 150 7.96 -2.34 -9.62
CA GLU A 150 9.01 -2.16 -10.62
C GLU A 150 10.08 -3.24 -10.41
N ASP A 151 10.46 -3.94 -11.48
CA ASP A 151 11.42 -5.05 -11.44
C ASP A 151 11.13 -6.09 -10.34
N GLY A 152 9.83 -6.40 -10.16
CA GLY A 152 9.36 -7.35 -9.17
C GLY A 152 9.33 -6.84 -7.73
N LYS A 153 9.69 -5.57 -7.48
CA LYS A 153 9.73 -4.96 -6.13
C LYS A 153 8.66 -3.90 -5.97
N TRP A 154 7.94 -3.95 -4.84
CA TRP A 154 6.94 -2.95 -4.50
C TRP A 154 7.56 -1.72 -3.84
N LYS A 155 7.41 -0.56 -4.47
CA LYS A 155 7.89 0.74 -3.99
C LYS A 155 6.73 1.63 -3.58
N LEU A 156 6.88 2.33 -2.46
CA LEU A 156 5.89 3.28 -1.99
C LEU A 156 5.95 4.53 -2.87
N ILE A 157 4.83 4.88 -3.49
CA ILE A 157 4.72 6.05 -4.38
C ILE A 157 3.81 7.13 -3.79
N HIS A 158 2.85 6.75 -2.95
CA HIS A 158 2.01 7.70 -2.26
C HIS A 158 1.64 7.20 -0.88
N LEU A 159 1.57 8.12 0.07
CA LEU A 159 1.08 7.88 1.40
C LEU A 159 0.18 9.03 1.82
N HIS A 160 -0.95 8.71 2.43
CA HIS A 160 -1.81 9.68 3.09
C HIS A 160 -2.25 9.14 4.45
N TYR A 161 -1.97 9.85 5.53
CA TYR A 161 -2.54 9.55 6.85
C TYR A 161 -3.32 10.70 7.47
N SER A 162 -4.25 10.32 8.34
CA SER A 162 -5.03 11.22 9.18
C SER A 162 -5.17 10.63 10.58
N GLY A 163 -5.61 11.46 11.54
CA GLY A 163 -6.08 10.95 12.83
C GLY A 163 -7.38 10.14 12.70
N MET A 164 -7.85 9.62 13.83
CA MET A 164 -9.17 9.02 13.91
C MET A 164 -10.27 10.04 13.55
N PRO A 165 -11.39 9.61 12.94
CA PRO A 165 -12.49 10.50 12.63
C PRO A 165 -13.06 11.10 13.92
N VAL A 166 -13.42 12.38 13.86
CA VAL A 166 -14.12 13.03 14.98
C VAL A 166 -15.59 12.65 14.90
N LYS A 167 -16.13 12.06 15.96
CA LYS A 167 -17.54 11.63 16.00
C LYS A 167 -18.46 12.86 16.01
N GLY A 168 -19.51 12.83 15.19
CA GLY A 168 -20.58 13.83 15.20
C GLY A 168 -20.30 15.11 14.40
N PHE A 169 -19.36 15.05 13.45
CA PHE A 169 -19.18 16.04 12.39
C PHE A 169 -19.89 15.59 11.10
#